data_AF-A0A396FAW1-F1
#
_entry.id   AF-A0A396FAW1-F1
#
_cell.length_a   1.000
_cell.length_b   1.000
_cell.length_c   1.000
_cell.angle_alpha   90.00
_cell.angle_beta   90.00
_cell.angle_gamma   90.00
#
_symmetry.space_group_name_H-M   'P 1'
#
loop_
_entity.id
_entity.type
_entity.pdbx_description
1 polymer ?
#
loop_
_entity_poly.entity_id
_entity_poly.type
_entity_poly.pdbx_seq_one_letter_code
_entity_poly.pdbx_strand_id
1 'polypeptide(L)'
;MYPEYVKLLCGTNILYTHMADQQQWALAKRLGNNRNVVLFGVGMSDIGVDDAIDAYTKKFYKTLLSDEYLHSVRDEMTKKRLNSIGIENVLNTACPTMWSLTPSKQLEISSKRSKNVVTSITDYCFDAERDRKMLELLSLEYEKVTIWIQGSHDVDWCLDQIVDLTQFNVIGPNIEDLNRVIETEEFDYVGTRLHAGIRCLNGGHRSLIIAIDNRARQIGEDTGLPVLEREDGYLHKLADWVNHPVKTEINLPWTSIDKWKKQFN
;
A
#
# COMPACT_ATOMS: atom_id res chain seq x y z
N MET A 1 -21.60 -28.24 15.93
CA MET A 1 -20.14 -28.02 16.06
C MET A 1 -19.70 -27.54 14.69
N TYR A 2 -19.33 -26.27 14.54
CA TYR A 2 -18.80 -25.81 13.25
C TYR A 2 -17.39 -26.42 13.10
N PRO A 3 -17.02 -26.93 11.93
CA PRO A 3 -15.63 -27.30 11.68
C PRO A 3 -14.70 -26.14 12.05
N GLU A 4 -13.62 -26.46 12.77
CA GLU A 4 -12.59 -25.50 13.18
C GLU A 4 -11.73 -25.12 11.97
N TYR A 5 -12.30 -24.32 11.07
CA TYR A 5 -11.54 -23.72 9.98
C TYR A 5 -10.80 -22.48 10.47
N VAL A 6 -9.55 -22.35 10.04
CA VAL A 6 -8.79 -21.11 10.11
C VAL A 6 -9.37 -20.10 9.12
N LYS A 7 -9.56 -18.85 9.56
CA LYS A 7 -10.06 -17.76 8.72
C LYS A 7 -8.93 -16.78 8.45
N LEU A 8 -8.53 -16.65 7.19
CA LEU A 8 -7.55 -15.65 6.81
C LEU A 8 -8.22 -14.28 6.70
N LEU A 9 -7.75 -13.32 7.48
CA LEU A 9 -8.12 -11.92 7.33
C LEU A 9 -7.05 -11.20 6.51
N CYS A 10 -7.37 -10.97 5.24
CA CYS A 10 -6.50 -10.30 4.29
C CYS A 10 -6.72 -8.78 4.31
N GLY A 11 -5.72 -8.00 3.91
CA GLY A 11 -5.95 -6.67 3.33
C GLY A 11 -5.37 -5.48 4.09
N THR A 12 -6.15 -4.39 4.16
CA THR A 12 -5.67 -3.00 4.29
C THR A 12 -5.38 -2.56 5.75
N ASN A 13 -5.49 -1.26 6.04
CA ASN A 13 -5.56 -0.67 7.38
C ASN A 13 -6.86 -1.10 8.06
N ILE A 14 -6.97 -2.39 8.39
CA ILE A 14 -8.18 -2.98 8.98
C ILE A 14 -8.08 -3.14 10.50
N LEU A 15 -6.89 -2.96 11.06
CA LEU A 15 -6.69 -2.89 12.50
C LEU A 15 -6.81 -1.43 12.95
N TYR A 16 -7.32 -1.21 14.16
CA TYR A 16 -7.57 0.12 14.71
C TYR A 16 -7.49 0.09 16.23
N THR A 17 -7.22 1.22 16.86
CA THR A 17 -7.14 1.37 18.32
C THR A 17 -8.50 1.37 19.00
N HIS A 18 -9.55 1.73 18.25
CA HIS A 18 -10.96 1.81 18.69
C HIS A 18 -11.87 0.98 17.79
N MET A 19 -11.75 -0.35 17.85
CA MET A 19 -12.51 -1.29 17.01
C MET A 19 -14.04 -1.22 17.19
N ALA A 20 -14.55 -0.51 18.21
CA ALA A 20 -15.98 -0.27 18.36
C ALA A 20 -16.54 0.68 17.26
N ASP A 21 -15.71 1.58 16.74
CA ASP A 21 -16.10 2.58 15.75
C ASP A 21 -15.87 2.10 14.31
N GLN A 22 -15.32 0.90 14.16
CA GLN A 22 -14.86 0.32 12.91
C GLN A 22 -15.92 -0.63 12.32
N GLN A 23 -16.20 -0.53 11.01
CA GLN A 23 -17.23 -1.35 10.32
C GLN A 23 -16.73 -2.18 9.12
N GLN A 24 -15.42 -2.24 8.88
CA GLN A 24 -14.80 -3.05 7.81
C GLN A 24 -14.80 -4.55 8.13
N TRP A 25 -14.78 -4.94 9.40
CA TRP A 25 -14.84 -6.37 9.76
C TRP A 25 -16.28 -6.90 9.58
N ALA A 26 -16.42 -7.94 8.75
CA ALA A 26 -17.68 -8.68 8.61
C ALA A 26 -17.91 -9.59 9.84
N LEU A 27 -18.57 -9.05 10.86
CA LEU A 27 -18.81 -9.73 12.13
C LEU A 27 -20.15 -10.48 12.12
N ALA A 28 -20.14 -11.71 12.64
CA ALA A 28 -21.37 -12.44 12.89
C ALA A 28 -22.09 -11.85 14.11
N LYS A 29 -23.41 -12.00 14.18
CA LYS A 29 -24.23 -11.60 15.34
C LYS A 29 -23.70 -12.16 16.67
N ARG A 30 -23.09 -13.34 16.63
CA ARG A 30 -22.35 -13.93 17.75
C ARG A 30 -20.85 -13.86 17.43
N LEU A 31 -20.14 -12.93 18.07
CA LEU A 31 -18.69 -12.71 17.85
C LEU A 31 -17.84 -13.98 18.00
N GLY A 32 -18.24 -14.91 18.86
CA GLY A 32 -17.56 -16.21 19.01
C GLY A 32 -17.48 -17.03 17.72
N ASN A 33 -18.39 -16.79 16.77
CA ASN A 33 -18.36 -17.45 15.46
C ASN A 33 -17.23 -16.90 14.56
N ASN A 34 -16.63 -15.76 14.89
CA ASN A 34 -15.49 -15.17 14.20
C ASN A 34 -14.14 -15.57 14.82
N ARG A 35 -14.09 -16.54 15.74
CA ARG A 35 -12.84 -17.08 16.30
C ARG A 35 -11.96 -17.72 15.22
N ASN A 36 -10.69 -17.95 15.58
CA ASN A 36 -9.65 -18.58 14.77
C ASN A 36 -9.32 -17.76 13.52
N VAL A 37 -9.25 -16.43 13.68
CA VAL A 37 -8.77 -15.52 12.63
C VAL A 37 -7.27 -15.44 12.65
N VAL A 38 -6.67 -15.55 11.46
CA VAL A 38 -5.23 -15.38 11.25
C VAL A 38 -5.04 -14.22 10.29
N LEU A 39 -4.29 -13.21 10.72
CA LEU A 39 -3.99 -12.04 9.92
C LEU A 39 -3.05 -12.37 8.76
N PHE A 40 -3.32 -11.78 7.60
CA PHE A 40 -2.50 -11.89 6.40
C PHE A 40 -2.27 -10.53 5.74
N GLY A 41 -1.08 -9.97 5.96
CA GLY A 41 -0.62 -8.73 5.33
C GLY A 41 -1.39 -7.48 5.74
N VAL A 42 -2.02 -7.48 6.92
CA VAL A 42 -2.83 -6.35 7.41
C VAL A 42 -1.98 -5.27 8.06
N GLY A 43 -2.51 -4.04 8.12
CA GLY A 43 -1.91 -2.93 8.86
C GLY A 43 -2.89 -2.27 9.83
N MET A 44 -2.35 -1.44 10.72
CA MET A 44 -3.10 -0.56 11.60
C MET A 44 -3.37 0.79 10.93
N SER A 45 -4.60 1.28 11.09
CA SER A 45 -5.00 2.62 10.68
C SER A 45 -4.10 3.69 11.33
N ASP A 46 -3.87 4.77 10.59
CA ASP A 46 -3.21 5.98 11.08
C ASP A 46 -4.11 6.83 11.97
N ILE A 47 -5.40 6.89 11.66
CA ILE A 47 -6.41 7.49 12.53
C ILE A 47 -6.29 6.85 13.91
N GLY A 48 -6.21 7.68 14.96
CA GLY A 48 -6.10 7.24 16.36
C GLY A 48 -4.88 6.36 16.64
N VAL A 49 -3.87 6.34 15.76
CA VAL A 49 -2.72 5.46 15.95
C VAL A 49 -1.94 5.85 17.19
N ASP A 50 -1.89 7.10 17.62
CA ASP A 50 -1.16 7.44 18.85
C ASP A 50 -1.93 7.10 20.14
N ASP A 51 -3.21 6.73 20.03
CA ASP A 51 -4.04 6.38 21.17
C ASP A 51 -3.63 5.04 21.78
N ALA A 52 -3.88 4.88 23.08
CA ALA A 52 -3.80 3.56 23.68
C ALA A 52 -4.89 2.66 23.07
N ILE A 53 -4.54 1.42 22.72
CA ILE A 53 -5.54 0.44 22.31
C ILE A 53 -6.50 0.21 23.47
N ASP A 54 -7.78 0.52 23.27
CA ASP A 54 -8.75 0.52 24.35
C ASP A 54 -9.09 -0.90 24.86
N ALA A 55 -9.74 -0.97 26.01
CA ALA A 55 -10.06 -2.24 26.65
C ALA A 55 -11.00 -3.12 25.80
N TYR A 56 -11.92 -2.51 25.04
CA TYR A 56 -12.83 -3.22 24.16
C TYR A 56 -12.05 -3.88 23.02
N THR A 57 -11.20 -3.10 22.34
CA THR A 57 -10.35 -3.51 21.23
C THR A 57 -9.37 -4.59 21.63
N LYS A 58 -8.73 -4.44 22.80
CA LYS A 58 -7.88 -5.49 23.37
C LYS A 58 -8.64 -6.80 23.55
N LYS A 59 -9.86 -6.75 24.11
CA LYS A 59 -10.71 -7.93 24.29
C LYS A 59 -11.17 -8.49 22.94
N PHE A 60 -11.50 -7.63 21.99
CA PHE A 60 -11.91 -7.99 20.63
C PHE A 60 -10.81 -8.82 19.94
N TYR A 61 -9.59 -8.30 19.86
CA TYR A 61 -8.50 -9.03 19.23
C TYR A 61 -8.16 -10.33 19.94
N LYS A 62 -8.06 -10.33 21.28
CA LYS A 62 -7.82 -11.56 22.05
C LYS A 62 -8.94 -12.59 21.94
N THR A 63 -10.14 -12.19 21.56
CA THR A 63 -11.27 -13.11 21.37
C THR A 63 -11.29 -13.69 19.96
N LEU A 64 -10.95 -12.91 18.93
CA LEU A 64 -11.13 -13.30 17.54
C LEU A 64 -9.85 -13.89 16.91
N LEU A 65 -8.70 -13.31 17.23
CA LEU A 65 -7.42 -13.75 16.69
C LEU A 65 -7.01 -15.10 17.31
N SER A 66 -6.45 -15.97 16.48
CA SER A 66 -5.92 -17.25 16.92
C SER A 66 -4.65 -17.09 17.75
N ASP A 67 -4.53 -17.86 18.82
CA ASP A 67 -3.32 -18.02 19.64
C ASP A 67 -2.40 -19.15 19.17
N GLU A 68 -2.87 -20.02 18.28
CA GLU A 68 -2.12 -21.17 17.75
C GLU A 68 -1.27 -20.83 16.52
N TYR A 69 -1.73 -19.85 15.73
CA TYR A 69 -1.12 -19.49 14.44
C TYR A 69 -0.35 -18.18 14.53
N LEU A 70 0.70 -18.05 13.71
CA LEU A 70 1.41 -16.79 13.49
C LEU A 70 0.58 -15.85 12.62
N HIS A 71 0.47 -14.60 13.06
CA HIS A 71 -0.16 -13.51 12.34
C HIS A 71 0.84 -12.79 11.42
N SER A 72 0.40 -12.44 10.22
CA SER A 72 1.15 -11.64 9.27
C SER A 72 0.60 -10.22 9.25
N VAL A 73 1.46 -9.27 9.61
CA VAL A 73 1.21 -7.83 9.43
C VAL A 73 2.23 -7.29 8.42
N ARG A 74 1.92 -6.14 7.83
CA ARG A 74 2.73 -5.57 6.73
C ARG A 74 3.77 -4.54 7.14
N ASP A 75 3.75 -4.12 8.41
CA ASP A 75 4.65 -3.12 8.94
C ASP A 75 4.99 -3.36 10.43
N GLU A 76 6.14 -2.85 10.86
CA GLU A 76 6.68 -3.06 12.20
C GLU A 76 5.93 -2.25 13.26
N MET A 77 5.36 -1.10 12.89
CA MET A 77 4.47 -0.33 13.75
C MET A 77 3.28 -1.18 14.18
N THR A 78 2.55 -1.78 13.23
CA THR A 78 1.41 -2.66 13.52
C THR A 78 1.81 -3.82 14.43
N LYS A 79 2.96 -4.46 14.15
CA LYS A 79 3.49 -5.54 14.99
C LYS A 79 3.74 -5.08 16.43
N LYS A 80 4.43 -3.95 16.62
CA LYS A 80 4.70 -3.38 17.95
C LYS A 80 3.41 -3.07 18.70
N ARG A 81 2.38 -2.59 18.01
CA ARG A 81 1.08 -2.26 18.61
C ARG A 81 0.32 -3.48 19.08
N LEU A 82 0.28 -4.56 18.29
CA LEU A 82 -0.29 -5.83 18.73
C LEU A 82 0.50 -6.45 19.90
N ASN A 83 1.84 -6.39 19.86
CA ASN A 83 2.69 -6.86 20.96
C ASN A 83 2.40 -6.09 22.26
N SER A 84 2.14 -4.77 22.18
CA SER A 84 1.86 -3.92 23.36
C SER A 84 0.61 -4.34 24.16
N ILE A 85 -0.31 -5.08 23.53
CA ILE A 85 -1.51 -5.63 24.19
C ILE A 85 -1.40 -7.13 24.51
N GLY A 86 -0.21 -7.71 24.30
CA GLY A 86 0.12 -9.11 24.59
C GLY A 86 -0.32 -10.09 23.50
N ILE A 87 -0.34 -9.66 22.23
CA ILE A 87 -0.51 -10.54 21.06
C ILE A 87 0.86 -10.64 20.40
N GLU A 88 1.65 -11.63 20.81
CA GLU A 88 3.08 -11.73 20.50
C GLU A 88 3.40 -12.67 19.33
N ASN A 89 2.43 -13.49 18.91
CA ASN A 89 2.51 -14.40 17.77
C ASN A 89 2.38 -13.64 16.42
N VAL A 90 3.06 -12.50 16.29
CA VAL A 90 2.94 -11.58 15.15
C VAL A 90 4.27 -11.40 14.44
N LEU A 91 4.26 -11.53 13.12
CA LEU A 91 5.39 -11.31 12.24
C LEU A 91 5.11 -10.14 11.30
N ASN A 92 6.08 -9.23 11.15
CA ASN A 92 6.11 -8.33 10.00
C ASN A 92 6.59 -9.13 8.79
N THR A 93 5.71 -9.32 7.82
CA THR A 93 5.97 -10.05 6.58
C THR A 93 5.97 -9.13 5.36
N ALA A 94 6.01 -7.81 5.56
CA ALA A 94 5.74 -6.81 4.53
C ALA A 94 4.37 -7.01 3.84
N CYS A 95 4.06 -6.18 2.83
CA CYS A 95 2.84 -6.33 2.04
C CYS A 95 2.94 -7.57 1.11
N PRO A 96 1.93 -8.46 1.07
CA PRO A 96 1.95 -9.62 0.20
C PRO A 96 2.10 -9.31 -1.30
N THR A 97 1.70 -8.11 -1.73
CA THR A 97 1.87 -7.66 -3.13
C THR A 97 3.33 -7.41 -3.51
N MET A 98 4.22 -7.33 -2.52
CA MET A 98 5.66 -7.15 -2.72
C MET A 98 6.42 -8.48 -2.76
N TRP A 99 5.80 -9.61 -2.40
CA TRP A 99 6.50 -10.90 -2.24
C TRP A 99 7.08 -11.47 -3.56
N SER A 100 6.75 -10.89 -4.70
CA SER A 100 7.40 -11.20 -5.99
C SER A 100 8.65 -10.38 -6.28
N LEU A 101 8.94 -9.34 -5.48
CA LEU A 101 10.14 -8.48 -5.60
C LEU A 101 11.37 -9.17 -5.00
N THR A 102 11.68 -10.37 -5.47
CA THR A 102 12.91 -11.09 -5.13
C THR A 102 14.15 -10.30 -5.57
N PRO A 103 15.35 -10.57 -5.01
CA PRO A 103 16.57 -9.93 -5.48
C PRO A 103 16.79 -10.04 -6.99
N SER A 104 16.40 -11.17 -7.61
CA SER A 104 16.46 -11.34 -9.07
C SER A 104 15.47 -10.43 -9.79
N LYS A 105 14.22 -10.32 -9.28
CA LYS A 105 13.20 -9.47 -9.89
C LYS A 105 13.57 -7.98 -9.82
N GLN A 106 14.22 -7.56 -8.74
CA GLN A 106 14.67 -6.18 -8.58
C GLN A 106 15.74 -5.78 -9.62
N LEU A 107 16.54 -6.73 -10.11
CA LEU A 107 17.52 -6.46 -11.18
C LEU A 107 16.88 -6.21 -12.55
N GLU A 108 15.63 -6.65 -12.74
CA GLU A 108 14.85 -6.38 -13.95
C GLU A 108 14.25 -4.96 -13.95
N ILE A 109 14.21 -4.30 -12.79
CA ILE A 109 13.64 -2.95 -12.67
C ILE A 109 14.60 -1.94 -13.27
N SER A 110 14.14 -1.18 -14.25
CA SER A 110 14.95 -0.12 -14.86
C SER A 110 15.41 0.89 -13.80
N SER A 111 16.71 1.19 -13.78
CA SER A 111 17.25 2.32 -13.00
C SER A 111 17.25 3.63 -13.78
N LYS A 112 16.99 3.56 -15.10
CA LYS A 112 17.00 4.72 -15.99
C LYS A 112 15.58 5.25 -16.13
N ARG A 113 15.48 6.59 -16.17
CA ARG A 113 14.24 7.31 -16.46
C ARG A 113 13.68 6.92 -17.83
N SER A 114 12.37 6.68 -17.90
CA SER A 114 11.63 6.56 -19.17
C SER A 114 11.22 7.91 -19.74
N LYS A 115 10.80 7.91 -21.02
CA LYS A 115 10.22 9.09 -21.68
C LYS A 115 8.78 9.35 -21.27
N ASN A 116 8.08 8.32 -20.81
CA ASN A 116 6.67 8.38 -20.43
C ASN A 116 6.50 8.14 -18.94
N VAL A 117 5.39 8.61 -18.39
CA VAL A 117 5.02 8.35 -17.00
C VAL A 117 3.58 7.86 -16.88
N VAL A 118 3.37 6.87 -16.02
CA VAL A 118 2.05 6.53 -15.50
C VAL A 118 1.92 7.14 -14.11
N THR A 119 0.82 7.84 -13.89
CA THR A 119 0.53 8.49 -12.62
C THR A 119 -0.84 8.11 -12.10
N SER A 120 -1.06 8.35 -10.81
CA SER A 120 -2.37 8.22 -10.19
C SER A 120 -2.50 9.24 -9.07
N ILE A 121 -3.72 9.70 -8.86
CA ILE A 121 -4.13 10.43 -7.66
C ILE A 121 -5.17 9.61 -6.89
N THR A 122 -5.68 10.16 -5.79
CA THR A 122 -6.77 9.51 -5.07
C THR A 122 -7.74 10.49 -4.45
N ASP A 123 -9.01 10.14 -4.52
CA ASP A 123 -10.14 10.82 -3.88
C ASP A 123 -10.04 10.92 -2.34
N TYR A 124 -9.72 9.84 -1.62
CA TYR A 124 -9.79 9.83 -0.15
C TYR A 124 -8.72 10.65 0.57
N CYS A 125 -7.70 11.13 -0.15
CA CYS A 125 -6.67 12.03 0.37
C CYS A 125 -6.30 13.04 -0.71
N PHE A 126 -7.31 13.62 -1.36
CA PHE A 126 -7.10 14.61 -2.40
C PHE A 126 -6.52 15.90 -1.83
N ASP A 127 -5.51 16.45 -2.51
CA ASP A 127 -4.93 17.76 -2.21
C ASP A 127 -4.80 18.53 -3.53
N ALA A 128 -5.77 19.41 -3.80
CA ALA A 128 -5.86 20.10 -5.08
C ALA A 128 -4.58 20.85 -5.47
N GLU A 129 -3.88 21.46 -4.51
CA GLU A 129 -2.68 22.23 -4.80
C GLU A 129 -1.50 21.30 -5.11
N ARG A 130 -1.25 20.31 -4.25
CA ARG A 130 -0.10 19.41 -4.37
C ARG A 130 -0.28 18.45 -5.56
N ASP A 131 -1.48 17.91 -5.75
CA ASP A 131 -1.77 17.01 -6.85
C ASP A 131 -1.67 17.71 -8.21
N ARG A 132 -2.16 18.96 -8.32
CA ARG A 132 -1.96 19.79 -9.52
C ARG A 132 -0.48 20.01 -9.83
N LYS A 133 0.30 20.44 -8.82
CA LYS A 133 1.73 20.72 -9.00
C LYS A 133 2.52 19.47 -9.38
N MET A 134 2.15 18.30 -8.84
CA MET A 134 2.73 17.02 -9.27
C MET A 134 2.43 16.76 -10.74
N LEU A 135 1.17 16.86 -11.17
CA LEU A 135 0.79 16.63 -12.57
C LEU A 135 1.48 17.62 -13.52
N GLU A 136 1.59 18.90 -13.14
CA GLU A 136 2.31 19.91 -13.92
C GLU A 136 3.79 19.58 -14.07
N LEU A 137 4.45 19.16 -12.99
CA LEU A 137 5.85 18.72 -13.03
C LEU A 137 5.99 17.51 -13.96
N LEU A 138 5.11 16.52 -13.83
CA LEU A 138 5.16 15.34 -14.69
C LEU A 138 4.92 15.68 -16.17
N SER A 139 3.99 16.58 -16.47
CA SER A 139 3.74 17.04 -17.85
C SER A 139 4.89 17.88 -18.43
N LEU A 140 5.65 18.58 -17.59
CA LEU A 140 6.84 19.32 -18.02
C LEU A 140 8.00 18.37 -18.33
N GLU A 141 8.11 17.28 -17.56
CA GLU A 141 9.24 16.36 -17.59
C GLU A 141 9.07 15.21 -18.59
N TYR A 142 7.86 14.68 -18.78
CA TYR A 142 7.63 13.48 -19.59
C TYR A 142 6.96 13.81 -20.93
N GLU A 143 7.30 13.05 -21.98
CA GLU A 143 6.73 13.20 -23.32
C GLU A 143 5.23 12.81 -23.33
N LYS A 144 4.85 11.82 -22.51
CA LYS A 144 3.47 11.36 -22.35
C LYS A 144 3.17 11.10 -20.87
N VAL A 145 2.05 11.67 -20.38
CA VAL A 145 1.52 11.41 -19.05
C VAL A 145 0.23 10.59 -19.18
N THR A 146 0.25 9.38 -18.62
CA THR A 146 -0.92 8.50 -18.52
C THR A 146 -1.45 8.52 -17.10
N ILE A 147 -2.70 8.95 -16.88
CA ILE A 147 -3.36 8.90 -15.58
C ILE A 147 -4.15 7.60 -15.49
N TRP A 148 -3.84 6.75 -14.50
CA TRP A 148 -4.67 5.61 -14.14
C TRP A 148 -5.68 5.98 -13.06
N ILE A 149 -6.95 5.91 -13.42
CA ILE A 149 -8.09 6.13 -12.53
C ILE A 149 -8.36 4.85 -11.77
N GLN A 150 -8.57 4.93 -10.45
CA GLN A 150 -8.94 3.77 -9.64
C GLN A 150 -10.17 4.04 -8.77
N GLY A 151 -10.19 5.18 -8.09
CA GLY A 151 -11.26 5.60 -7.20
C GLY A 151 -12.50 6.02 -7.97
N SER A 152 -13.66 5.82 -7.37
CA SER A 152 -14.94 6.23 -7.97
C SER A 152 -15.04 7.74 -8.15
N HIS A 153 -14.27 8.50 -7.36
CA HIS A 153 -14.27 9.97 -7.39
C HIS A 153 -12.94 10.62 -7.79
N ASP A 154 -12.02 9.84 -8.36
CA ASP A 154 -10.72 10.37 -8.80
C ASP A 154 -10.89 11.41 -9.94
N VAL A 155 -12.00 11.37 -10.70
CA VAL A 155 -12.26 12.29 -11.80
C VAL A 155 -13.11 13.49 -11.36
N ASP A 156 -14.36 13.25 -10.97
CA ASP A 156 -15.38 14.29 -10.74
C ASP A 156 -15.07 15.17 -9.51
N TRP A 157 -14.50 14.60 -8.45
CA TRP A 157 -14.16 15.35 -7.23
C TRP A 157 -12.71 15.83 -7.20
N CYS A 158 -11.85 15.32 -8.09
CA CYS A 158 -10.43 15.59 -8.04
C CYS A 158 -9.90 16.15 -9.36
N LEU A 159 -9.62 15.30 -10.36
CA LEU A 159 -8.91 15.71 -11.57
C LEU A 159 -9.59 16.86 -12.33
N ASP A 160 -10.92 16.81 -12.48
CA ASP A 160 -11.69 17.85 -13.18
C ASP A 160 -11.59 19.24 -12.52
N GLN A 161 -11.15 19.29 -11.25
CA GLN A 161 -10.97 20.54 -10.52
C GLN A 161 -9.60 21.17 -10.71
N ILE A 162 -8.61 20.41 -11.18
CA ILE A 162 -7.19 20.84 -11.14
C ILE A 162 -6.49 20.84 -12.48
N VAL A 163 -6.99 20.08 -13.46
CA VAL A 163 -6.37 19.95 -14.79
C VAL A 163 -7.40 19.79 -15.90
N ASP A 164 -7.01 20.11 -17.13
CA ASP A 164 -7.75 19.74 -18.34
C ASP A 164 -7.38 18.31 -18.74
N LEU A 165 -8.27 17.35 -18.48
CA LEU A 165 -8.03 15.93 -18.74
C LEU A 165 -7.77 15.59 -20.22
N THR A 166 -8.15 16.47 -21.16
CA THR A 166 -7.88 16.24 -22.60
C THR A 166 -6.39 16.30 -22.93
N GLN A 167 -5.56 16.85 -22.03
CA GLN A 167 -4.10 16.91 -22.16
C GLN A 167 -3.41 15.61 -21.72
N PHE A 168 -4.15 14.66 -21.16
CA PHE A 168 -3.61 13.43 -20.58
C PHE A 168 -4.17 12.20 -21.29
N ASN A 169 -3.37 11.13 -21.32
CA ASN A 169 -3.90 9.82 -21.65
C ASN A 169 -4.57 9.24 -20.38
N VAL A 170 -5.86 8.96 -20.41
CA VAL A 170 -6.58 8.45 -19.23
C VAL A 170 -6.96 6.99 -19.44
N ILE A 171 -6.63 6.14 -18.47
CA ILE A 171 -6.95 4.70 -18.49
C ILE A 171 -7.63 4.26 -17.19
N GLY A 172 -8.27 3.09 -17.19
CA GLY A 172 -9.01 2.56 -16.05
C GLY A 172 -10.53 2.71 -16.21
N PRO A 173 -11.31 2.37 -15.17
CA PRO A 173 -10.90 2.20 -13.77
C PRO A 173 -10.44 0.78 -13.39
N ASN A 174 -10.40 -0.13 -14.36
CA ASN A 174 -10.07 -1.54 -14.10
C ASN A 174 -8.55 -1.75 -13.97
N ILE A 175 -8.17 -2.85 -13.32
CA ILE A 175 -6.75 -3.18 -13.09
C ILE A 175 -6.09 -3.75 -14.36
N GLU A 176 -6.90 -4.32 -15.25
CA GLU A 176 -6.49 -4.91 -16.52
C GLU A 176 -5.90 -3.85 -17.46
N ASP A 177 -6.40 -2.61 -17.43
CA ASP A 177 -5.87 -1.48 -18.19
C ASP A 177 -4.47 -1.10 -17.72
N LEU A 178 -4.23 -1.10 -16.40
CA LEU A 178 -2.89 -0.87 -15.85
C LEU A 178 -1.95 -2.03 -16.20
N ASN A 179 -2.42 -3.28 -16.08
CA ASN A 179 -1.62 -4.46 -16.44
C ASN A 179 -1.22 -4.43 -17.92
N ARG A 180 -2.13 -4.05 -18.82
CA ARG A 180 -1.82 -3.91 -20.25
C ARG A 180 -0.69 -2.90 -20.47
N VAL A 181 -0.77 -1.72 -19.85
CA VAL A 181 0.28 -0.70 -19.99
C VAL A 181 1.62 -1.21 -19.44
N ILE A 182 1.62 -1.88 -18.28
CA ILE A 182 2.81 -2.55 -17.71
C ILE A 182 3.42 -3.55 -18.70
N GLU A 183 2.60 -4.34 -19.40
CA GLU A 183 3.09 -5.39 -20.29
C GLU A 183 3.58 -4.87 -21.65
N THR A 184 3.09 -3.70 -22.09
CA THR A 184 3.27 -3.25 -23.49
C THR A 184 4.06 -1.95 -23.65
N GLU A 185 4.30 -1.20 -22.57
CA GLU A 185 4.89 0.14 -22.65
C GLU A 185 6.07 0.33 -21.71
N GLU A 186 7.01 1.20 -22.10
CA GLU A 186 8.09 1.68 -21.25
C GLU A 186 7.70 3.00 -20.59
N PHE A 187 7.68 3.05 -19.25
CA PHE A 187 7.32 4.22 -18.46
C PHE A 187 7.94 4.19 -17.06
N ASP A 188 8.03 5.35 -16.43
CA ASP A 188 8.20 5.49 -14.98
C ASP A 188 6.82 5.56 -14.31
N TYR A 189 6.68 5.08 -13.07
CA TYR A 189 5.48 5.34 -12.28
C TYR A 189 5.74 6.41 -11.21
N VAL A 190 4.87 7.42 -11.13
CA VAL A 190 4.86 8.40 -10.03
C VAL A 190 3.42 8.68 -9.62
N GLY A 191 2.98 8.32 -8.41
CA GLY A 191 1.61 8.60 -8.00
C GLY A 191 1.27 8.22 -6.57
N THR A 192 0.07 8.56 -6.12
CA THR A 192 -0.35 8.40 -4.71
C THR A 192 -0.95 7.04 -4.39
N ARG A 193 -1.27 6.21 -5.39
CA ARG A 193 -1.75 4.84 -5.16
C ARG A 193 -0.58 3.88 -4.90
N LEU A 194 -0.35 3.55 -3.63
CA LEU A 194 0.68 2.60 -3.17
C LEU A 194 0.75 1.30 -4.01
N HIS A 195 -0.39 0.63 -4.19
CA HIS A 195 -0.41 -0.67 -4.86
C HIS A 195 -0.24 -0.60 -6.37
N ALA A 196 -0.52 0.56 -6.99
CA ALA A 196 -0.19 0.75 -8.40
C ALA A 196 1.33 0.81 -8.57
N GLY A 197 2.03 1.57 -7.71
CA GLY A 197 3.50 1.62 -7.70
C GLY A 197 4.14 0.25 -7.44
N ILE A 198 3.66 -0.50 -6.44
CA ILE A 198 4.15 -1.87 -6.20
C ILE A 198 3.92 -2.77 -7.42
N ARG A 199 2.78 -2.64 -8.09
CA ARG A 199 2.47 -3.42 -9.30
C ARG A 199 3.38 -3.03 -10.48
N CYS A 200 3.66 -1.74 -10.68
CA CYS A 200 4.62 -1.27 -11.67
C CYS A 200 6.04 -1.79 -11.39
N LEU A 201 6.49 -1.78 -10.12
CA LEU A 201 7.77 -2.41 -9.72
C LEU A 201 7.81 -3.90 -10.05
N ASN A 202 6.73 -4.63 -9.78
CA ASN A 202 6.60 -6.04 -10.16
C ASN A 202 6.63 -6.25 -11.68
N GLY A 203 6.26 -5.23 -12.46
CA GLY A 203 6.36 -5.20 -13.92
C GLY A 203 7.75 -4.86 -14.45
N GLY A 204 8.72 -4.50 -13.59
CA GLY A 204 10.04 -4.04 -14.04
C GLY A 204 10.12 -2.52 -14.26
N HIS A 205 9.06 -1.77 -13.93
CA HIS A 205 9.06 -0.32 -14.11
C HIS A 205 9.60 0.39 -12.88
N ARG A 206 10.48 1.35 -13.16
CA ARG A 206 10.96 2.32 -12.18
C ARG A 206 9.76 3.06 -11.58
N SER A 207 9.61 3.03 -10.26
CA SER A 207 8.41 3.58 -9.62
C SER A 207 8.77 4.39 -8.37
N LEU A 208 8.04 5.48 -8.14
CA LEU A 208 8.05 6.29 -6.93
C LEU A 208 6.62 6.45 -6.42
N ILE A 209 6.39 6.06 -5.18
CA ILE A 209 5.08 6.21 -4.54
C ILE A 209 5.08 7.51 -3.73
N ILE A 210 4.10 8.37 -3.99
CA ILE A 210 3.87 9.57 -3.20
C ILE A 210 3.03 9.19 -1.98
N ALA A 211 3.63 9.21 -0.79
CA ALA A 211 2.95 8.84 0.44
C ALA A 211 1.96 9.94 0.86
N ILE A 212 0.74 9.49 1.11
CA ILE A 212 -0.41 10.30 1.54
C ILE A 212 -1.03 9.78 2.85
N ASP A 213 -0.56 8.63 3.31
CA ASP A 213 -0.99 7.98 4.55
C ASP A 213 0.16 7.14 5.13
N ASN A 214 -0.08 6.54 6.30
CA ASN A 214 0.93 5.71 6.96
C ASN A 214 1.33 4.44 6.19
N ARG A 215 0.52 3.94 5.25
CA ARG A 215 0.74 2.62 4.64
C ARG A 215 2.00 2.64 3.79
N ALA A 216 2.10 3.62 2.90
CA ALA A 216 3.29 3.78 2.06
C ALA A 216 4.51 4.12 2.93
N ARG A 217 4.35 5.03 3.90
CA ARG A 217 5.43 5.47 4.78
C ARG A 217 6.04 4.32 5.58
N GLN A 218 5.22 3.56 6.30
CA GLN A 218 5.68 2.48 7.16
C GLN A 218 6.29 1.33 6.35
N ILE A 219 5.70 0.96 5.21
CA ILE A 219 6.29 -0.04 4.32
C ILE A 219 7.62 0.46 3.74
N GLY A 220 7.70 1.75 3.37
CA GLY A 220 8.94 2.39 2.91
C GLY A 220 10.05 2.35 3.95
N GLU A 221 9.76 2.74 5.19
CA GLU A 221 10.69 2.69 6.32
C GLU A 221 11.21 1.28 6.60
N ASP A 222 10.33 0.27 6.56
CA ASP A 222 10.68 -1.10 6.88
C ASP A 222 11.45 -1.82 5.77
N THR A 223 11.16 -1.50 4.50
CA THR A 223 11.60 -2.31 3.36
C THR A 223 12.47 -1.56 2.36
N GLY A 224 12.57 -0.24 2.42
CA GLY A 224 13.23 0.56 1.37
C GLY A 224 12.39 0.73 0.11
N LEU A 225 11.07 0.45 0.15
CA LEU A 225 10.17 0.77 -0.97
C LEU A 225 10.33 2.25 -1.38
N PRO A 226 10.52 2.57 -2.67
CA PRO A 226 10.68 3.95 -3.11
C PRO A 226 9.43 4.78 -2.82
N VAL A 227 9.52 5.58 -1.76
CA VAL A 227 8.42 6.38 -1.23
C VAL A 227 8.92 7.80 -0.98
N LEU A 228 8.12 8.78 -1.36
CA LEU A 228 8.35 10.19 -1.09
C LEU A 228 7.11 10.78 -0.39
N GLU A 229 7.31 11.41 0.77
CA GLU A 229 6.22 12.04 1.53
C GLU A 229 5.63 13.24 0.78
N ARG A 230 4.29 13.36 0.73
CA ARG A 230 3.61 14.53 0.15
C ARG A 230 3.56 15.69 1.13
N GLU A 231 4.73 16.22 1.45
CA GLU A 231 4.98 17.34 2.38
C GLU A 231 5.37 18.64 1.64
N ASP A 232 5.51 19.76 2.35
CA ASP A 232 6.00 20.99 1.71
C ASP A 232 7.42 20.83 1.15
N GLY A 233 7.60 21.26 -0.10
CA GLY A 233 8.89 21.17 -0.81
C GLY A 233 9.20 19.81 -1.44
N TYR A 234 8.32 18.80 -1.32
CA TYR A 234 8.55 17.47 -1.90
C TYR A 234 8.79 17.48 -3.43
N LEU A 235 8.26 18.47 -4.15
CA LEU A 235 8.43 18.61 -5.60
C LEU A 235 9.89 18.73 -6.03
N HIS A 236 10.77 19.33 -5.21
CA HIS A 236 12.21 19.35 -5.51
C HIS A 236 12.79 17.94 -5.49
N LYS A 237 12.45 17.14 -4.48
CA LYS A 237 12.88 15.74 -4.35
C LYS A 237 12.30 14.89 -5.49
N LEU A 238 11.07 15.17 -5.89
CA LEU A 238 10.44 14.52 -7.05
C LEU A 238 11.17 14.86 -8.35
N ALA A 239 11.45 16.14 -8.62
CA ALA A 239 12.20 16.56 -9.81
C ALA A 239 13.60 15.93 -9.85
N ASP A 240 14.28 15.87 -8.72
CA ASP A 240 15.57 15.21 -8.58
C ASP A 240 15.49 13.72 -8.90
N TRP A 241 14.50 13.02 -8.34
CA TRP A 241 14.25 11.61 -8.67
C TRP A 241 13.98 11.44 -10.16
N VAL A 242 13.06 12.21 -10.75
CA VAL A 242 12.72 12.12 -12.19
C VAL A 242 13.96 12.27 -13.06
N ASN A 243 14.86 13.21 -12.73
CA ASN A 243 16.01 13.56 -13.55
C ASN A 243 17.27 12.71 -13.33
N HIS A 244 17.30 11.85 -12.31
CA HIS A 244 18.48 11.02 -12.02
C HIS A 244 18.19 9.51 -12.08
N PRO A 245 19.18 8.69 -12.48
CA PRO A 245 19.06 7.25 -12.34
C PRO A 245 18.96 6.85 -10.87
N VAL A 246 18.00 5.99 -10.54
CA VAL A 246 17.81 5.49 -9.18
C VAL A 246 17.66 3.98 -9.23
N LYS A 247 18.51 3.28 -8.48
CA LYS A 247 18.42 1.83 -8.34
C LYS A 247 17.35 1.49 -7.29
N THR A 248 16.46 0.57 -7.62
CA THR A 248 15.49 0.01 -6.67
C THR A 248 16.19 -1.01 -5.78
N GLU A 249 16.15 -0.79 -4.46
CA GLU A 249 16.70 -1.71 -3.46
C GLU A 249 15.66 -1.93 -2.36
N ILE A 250 14.96 -3.07 -2.41
CA ILE A 250 13.89 -3.41 -1.48
C ILE A 250 14.29 -4.64 -0.67
N ASN A 251 14.35 -4.50 0.64
CA ASN A 251 14.69 -5.57 1.58
C ASN A 251 13.42 -6.16 2.19
N LEU A 252 13.02 -7.35 1.73
CA LEU A 252 11.86 -8.06 2.27
C LEU A 252 12.25 -9.03 3.39
N PRO A 253 11.42 -9.19 4.43
CA PRO A 253 11.69 -10.07 5.56
C PRO A 253 11.41 -11.54 5.19
N TRP A 254 12.19 -12.12 4.28
CA TRP A 254 11.99 -13.48 3.74
C TRP A 254 11.87 -14.54 4.83
N THR A 255 12.67 -14.46 5.89
CA THR A 255 12.57 -15.39 7.02
C THR A 255 11.20 -15.35 7.69
N SER A 256 10.63 -14.15 7.89
CA SER A 256 9.27 -13.99 8.45
C SER A 256 8.20 -14.49 7.48
N ILE A 257 8.33 -14.18 6.19
CA ILE A 257 7.42 -14.63 5.13
C ILE A 257 7.38 -16.16 5.08
N ASP A 258 8.55 -16.81 5.03
CA ASP A 258 8.67 -18.26 4.96
C ASP A 258 8.14 -18.94 6.23
N LYS A 259 8.46 -18.36 7.41
CA LYS A 259 7.96 -18.88 8.69
C LYS A 259 6.43 -18.82 8.75
N TRP A 260 5.82 -17.70 8.31
CA TRP A 260 4.37 -17.55 8.25
C TRP A 260 3.74 -18.52 7.24
N LYS A 261 4.33 -18.72 6.05
CA LYS A 261 3.77 -19.65 5.05
C LYS A 261 3.81 -21.11 5.51
N LYS A 262 4.88 -21.53 6.20
CA LYS A 262 5.09 -22.92 6.63
C LYS A 262 4.10 -23.42 7.68
N GLN A 263 3.40 -22.54 8.38
CA GLN A 263 2.47 -22.94 9.44
C GLN A 263 1.18 -23.62 8.93
N PHE A 264 0.89 -23.50 7.63
CA PHE A 264 -0.31 -24.06 7.00
C PHE A 264 -0.05 -25.40 6.29
N ASN A 265 1.17 -25.92 6.40
CA ASN A 265 1.60 -27.18 5.79
C ASN A 265 1.63 -28.31 6.82
#